data_AF-A0A9D5R976-F1
#
_entry.id   AF-A0A9D5R976-F1
#
_cell.length_a   1.000
_cell.length_b   1.000
_cell.length_c   1.000
_cell.angle_alpha   90.00
_cell.angle_beta   90.00
_cell.angle_gamma   90.00
#
_symmetry.space_group_name_H-M   'P 1'
#
loop_
_entity.id
_entity.type
_entity.pdbx_description
1 polymer ?
#
loop_
_entity_poly.entity_id
_entity_poly.type
_entity_poly.pdbx_seq_one_letter_code
_entity_poly.pdbx_strand_id
1 'polypeptide(L)'
;MSNLFGVFQLIGGIILSIGYIPQVVQIVKTKTAKGLNAKSFGMVFTGILLYEIYAIALAVEGSGQMYLITNTVSLLLVGTVYGLIKVYEKKENREKAIDDTVSENTTWRRREK
;
A
#
# COMPACT_ATOMS: atom_id res chain seq x y z
N MET A 1 -0.79 -21.31 21.25
CA MET A 1 -0.07 -20.19 21.92
C MET A 1 -0.75 -19.89 23.24
N SER A 2 0.00 -19.50 24.27
CA SER A 2 -0.62 -18.97 25.49
C SER A 2 -1.45 -17.72 25.15
N ASN A 3 -2.57 -17.52 25.84
CA ASN A 3 -3.46 -16.37 25.61
C ASN A 3 -2.72 -15.02 25.70
N LEU A 4 -1.62 -14.95 26.46
CA LEU A 4 -0.80 -13.76 26.61
C LEU A 4 -0.09 -13.34 25.30
N PHE A 5 0.54 -14.27 24.57
CA PHE A 5 1.21 -13.93 23.31
C PHE A 5 0.22 -13.50 22.24
N GLY A 6 -0.97 -14.08 22.24
CA GLY A 6 -2.06 -13.66 21.35
C GLY A 6 -2.53 -12.23 21.64
N VAL A 7 -2.60 -11.83 22.92
CA VAL A 7 -2.92 -10.45 23.30
C VAL A 7 -1.84 -9.47 22.82
N PHE A 8 -0.55 -9.82 22.98
CA PHE A 8 0.53 -8.99 22.42
C PHE A 8 0.46 -8.90 20.90
N GLN A 9 0.10 -10.00 20.22
CA GLN A 9 -0.11 -10.00 18.78
C GLN A 9 -1.23 -9.03 18.38
N LEU A 10 -2.37 -9.05 19.07
CA LEU A 10 -3.48 -8.11 18.81
C LEU A 10 -3.06 -6.66 19.04
N ILE A 11 -2.41 -6.36 20.16
CA ILE A 11 -1.95 -5.00 20.47
C ILE A 11 -0.95 -4.52 19.43
N GLY A 12 0.06 -5.34 19.11
CA GLY A 12 1.05 -5.02 18.08
C GLY A 12 0.40 -4.81 16.71
N GLY A 13 -0.52 -5.69 16.32
CA GLY A 13 -1.26 -5.57 15.07
C GLY A 13 -2.10 -4.30 14.99
N ILE A 14 -2.76 -3.89 16.07
CA ILE A 14 -3.52 -2.63 16.13
C ILE A 14 -2.59 -1.42 15.98
N ILE A 15 -1.45 -1.41 16.70
CA ILE A 15 -0.48 -0.30 16.60
C ILE A 15 0.03 -0.16 15.17
N LEU A 16 0.43 -1.26 14.53
CA LEU A 16 0.87 -1.25 13.13
C LEU A 16 -0.24 -0.77 12.19
N SER A 17 -1.48 -1.23 12.40
CA SER A 17 -2.64 -0.82 11.62
C SER A 17 -2.88 0.68 11.69
N ILE A 18 -2.82 1.27 12.88
CA ILE A 18 -2.94 2.72 13.08
C ILE A 18 -1.81 3.46 12.35
N GLY A 19 -0.60 2.90 12.32
CA GLY A 19 0.55 3.46 11.61
C GLY A 19 0.34 3.64 10.10
N TYR A 20 -0.52 2.83 9.47
CA TYR A 20 -0.85 2.96 8.04
C TYR A 20 -1.91 4.03 7.75
N ILE A 21 -2.74 4.41 8.74
CA ILE A 21 -3.84 5.38 8.55
C ILE A 21 -3.34 6.74 8.05
N PRO A 22 -2.28 7.36 8.63
CA PRO A 22 -1.74 8.63 8.13
C PRO A 22 -1.35 8.60 6.66
N GLN A 23 -0.84 7.46 6.17
CA GLN A 23 -0.42 7.29 4.78
C GLN A 23 -1.63 7.25 3.83
N VAL A 24 -2.70 6.53 4.22
CA VAL A 24 -3.97 6.54 3.49
C VAL A 24 -4.54 7.96 3.43
N VAL A 25 -4.60 8.65 4.58
CA VAL A 25 -5.11 10.03 4.68
C VAL A 25 -4.28 10.98 3.82
N GLN A 26 -2.94 10.86 3.85
CA GLN A 26 -2.04 11.67 3.04
C GLN A 26 -2.38 11.52 1.56
N ILE A 27 -2.39 10.29 1.01
CA ILE A 27 -2.61 10.06 -0.42
C ILE A 27 -4.01 10.54 -0.84
N VAL A 28 -5.04 10.26 -0.03
CA VAL A 28 -6.42 10.63 -0.35
C VAL A 28 -6.62 12.15 -0.33
N LYS A 29 -5.97 12.86 0.61
CA LYS A 29 -6.08 14.32 0.77
C LYS A 29 -5.23 15.07 -0.25
N THR A 30 -3.99 14.66 -0.46
CA THR A 30 -3.06 15.35 -1.37
C THR A 30 -3.26 14.94 -2.83
N LYS A 31 -4.00 13.84 -3.07
CA LYS A 31 -4.19 13.26 -4.41
C LYS A 31 -2.86 12.96 -5.11
N THR A 32 -1.82 12.68 -4.34
CA THR A 32 -0.49 12.34 -4.84
C THR A 32 0.17 11.30 -3.96
N ALA A 33 0.93 10.41 -4.59
CA ALA A 33 1.79 9.45 -3.92
C ALA A 33 3.25 9.94 -3.79
N LYS A 34 3.51 11.23 -4.07
CA LYS A 34 4.85 11.83 -3.96
C LYS A 34 5.40 11.64 -2.55
N GLY A 35 6.63 11.12 -2.48
CA GLY A 35 7.32 10.81 -1.22
C GLY A 35 7.12 9.37 -0.72
N LEU A 36 6.25 8.58 -1.35
CA LEU A 36 6.06 7.17 -1.02
C LEU A 36 6.73 6.28 -2.07
N ASN A 37 7.47 5.26 -1.62
CA ASN A 37 8.14 4.32 -2.51
C ASN A 37 7.24 3.12 -2.80
N ALA A 38 6.65 3.08 -4.00
CA ALA A 38 5.80 1.97 -4.42
C ALA A 38 6.50 0.61 -4.34
N LYS A 39 7.80 0.52 -4.63
CA LYS A 39 8.54 -0.76 -4.54
C LYS A 39 8.61 -1.24 -3.10
N SER A 40 8.90 -0.35 -2.16
CA SER A 40 8.93 -0.69 -0.73
C SER A 40 7.57 -1.18 -0.25
N PHE A 41 6.49 -0.47 -0.57
CA PHE A 41 5.14 -0.90 -0.20
C PHE A 41 4.71 -2.20 -0.89
N GLY A 42 5.13 -2.41 -2.15
CA GLY A 42 4.90 -3.67 -2.85
C GLY A 42 5.63 -4.86 -2.21
N MET A 43 6.87 -4.66 -1.73
CA MET A 43 7.61 -5.69 -0.99
C MET A 43 6.94 -6.00 0.36
N VAL A 44 6.54 -4.97 1.11
CA VAL A 44 5.81 -5.16 2.38
C VAL A 44 4.49 -5.88 2.16
N PHE A 45 3.72 -5.47 1.15
CA PHE A 45 2.47 -6.14 0.78
C PHE A 45 2.70 -7.63 0.47
N THR A 46 3.73 -7.93 -0.31
CA THR A 46 4.08 -9.31 -0.67
C THR A 46 4.48 -10.12 0.56
N GLY A 47 5.29 -9.54 1.46
CA GLY A 47 5.67 -10.20 2.71
C GLY A 47 4.46 -10.49 3.60
N ILE A 48 3.54 -9.53 3.76
CA ILE A 48 2.32 -9.73 4.56
C ILE A 48 1.40 -10.76 3.89
N LEU A 49 1.32 -10.78 2.56
CA LEU A 49 0.55 -11.80 1.84
C LEU A 49 1.07 -13.22 2.13
N LEU A 50 2.39 -13.40 2.16
CA LEU A 50 3.01 -14.68 2.53
C LEU A 50 2.73 -15.02 3.99
N TYR A 51 2.78 -14.04 4.89
CA TYR A 51 2.41 -14.22 6.30
C TYR A 51 0.93 -14.53 6.51
N GLU A 52 0.02 -14.03 5.68
CA GLU A 52 -1.40 -14.38 5.70
C GLU A 52 -1.59 -15.85 5.35
N ILE A 53 -0.94 -16.34 4.29
CA ILE A 53 -0.98 -17.76 3.90
C ILE A 53 -0.50 -18.64 5.06
N TYR A 54 0.60 -18.26 5.70
CA TYR A 54 1.11 -18.96 6.88
C TYR A 54 0.13 -18.90 8.07
N ALA A 55 -0.51 -17.75 8.30
CA ALA A 55 -1.49 -17.60 9.36
C ALA A 55 -2.74 -18.47 9.15
N ILE A 56 -3.19 -18.62 7.90
CA ILE A 56 -4.30 -19.51 7.54
C ILE A 56 -3.92 -20.96 7.87
N ALA A 57 -2.69 -21.39 7.54
CA ALA A 57 -2.22 -22.73 7.87
C ALA A 57 -2.25 -22.99 9.39
N LEU A 58 -1.75 -22.05 10.20
CA LEU A 58 -1.82 -22.14 11.67
C LEU A 58 -3.27 -22.21 12.18
N ALA A 59 -4.17 -21.40 11.62
CA ALA A 59 -5.57 -21.35 11.99
C ALA A 59 -6.31 -22.67 11.72
N VAL A 60 -6.00 -23.31 10.59
CA VAL A 60 -6.53 -24.64 10.25
C VAL A 60 -6.01 -25.72 11.20
N GLU A 61 -4.76 -25.61 11.65
CA GLU A 61 -4.17 -26.48 12.69
C GLU A 61 -4.74 -26.21 14.11
N GLY A 62 -5.67 -25.26 14.25
CA GLY A 62 -6.35 -24.94 15.50
C GLY A 62 -5.64 -23.89 16.36
N SER A 63 -4.63 -23.20 15.84
CA SER A 63 -3.86 -22.18 16.56
C SER A 63 -3.72 -20.87 15.79
N GLY A 64 -3.20 -19.80 16.39
CA GLY A 64 -2.86 -18.60 15.61
C GLY A 64 -4.05 -17.77 15.10
N GLN A 65 -5.26 -17.93 15.64
CA GLN A 65 -6.43 -17.13 15.24
C GLN A 65 -6.18 -15.61 15.36
N MET A 66 -5.50 -15.19 16.42
CA MET A 66 -5.13 -13.78 16.62
C MET A 66 -4.06 -13.31 15.64
N TYR A 67 -3.15 -14.20 15.23
CA TYR A 67 -2.14 -13.92 14.20
C TYR A 67 -2.82 -13.76 12.83
N LEU A 68 -3.78 -14.63 12.51
CA LEU A 68 -4.59 -14.52 11.30
C LEU A 68 -5.35 -13.18 11.26
N ILE A 69 -6.13 -12.84 12.29
CA ILE A 69 -6.90 -11.59 12.33
C ILE A 69 -6.00 -10.37 12.09
N THR A 70 -4.86 -10.31 12.76
CA THR A 70 -3.95 -9.17 12.66
C THR A 70 -3.25 -9.08 11.31
N ASN A 71 -2.87 -10.22 10.71
CA ASN A 71 -2.33 -10.25 9.36
C ASN A 71 -3.37 -9.88 8.32
N THR A 72 -4.62 -10.35 8.43
CA THR A 72 -5.70 -10.00 7.50
C THR A 72 -5.92 -8.48 7.49
N VAL A 73 -5.99 -7.85 8.68
CA VAL A 73 -6.14 -6.39 8.78
C VAL A 73 -4.94 -5.67 8.16
N SER A 74 -3.73 -6.13 8.46
CA SER A 74 -2.49 -5.54 7.91
C SER A 74 -2.43 -5.67 6.38
N LEU A 75 -2.85 -6.83 5.84
CA LEU A 75 -2.87 -7.09 4.41
C LEU A 75 -3.83 -6.15 3.68
N LEU A 76 -5.03 -5.95 4.24
CA LEU A 76 -6.01 -5.01 3.69
C LEU A 76 -5.52 -3.57 3.72
N LEU A 77 -4.92 -3.13 4.83
CA LEU A 77 -4.41 -1.76 4.96
C LEU A 77 -3.22 -1.49 4.04
N VAL A 78 -2.21 -2.36 4.06
CA VAL A 78 -1.04 -2.21 3.19
C VAL A 78 -1.42 -2.38 1.72
N GLY A 79 -2.33 -3.30 1.41
CA GLY A 79 -2.90 -3.45 0.07
C GLY A 79 -3.61 -2.18 -0.39
N THR A 80 -4.37 -1.53 0.50
CA THR A 80 -5.03 -0.24 0.21
C THR A 80 -4.01 0.85 -0.05
N VAL A 81 -2.99 1.01 0.81
CA VAL A 81 -1.93 2.00 0.62
C VAL A 81 -1.18 1.76 -0.69
N TYR A 82 -0.75 0.53 -0.94
CA TYR A 82 -0.02 0.18 -2.17
C TYR A 82 -0.88 0.39 -3.43
N GLY A 83 -2.16 0.01 -3.39
CA GLY A 83 -3.12 0.25 -4.47
C GLY A 83 -3.31 1.74 -4.74
N LEU A 84 -3.49 2.56 -3.69
CA LEU A 84 -3.59 4.00 -3.81
C LEU A 84 -2.31 4.60 -4.43
N ILE A 85 -1.13 4.20 -3.96
CA ILE A 85 0.15 4.65 -4.54
C ILE A 85 0.17 4.39 -6.05
N LYS A 86 -0.15 3.16 -6.48
CA LYS A 86 -0.15 2.79 -7.90
C LYS A 86 -1.16 3.58 -8.73
N VAL A 87 -2.35 3.83 -8.20
CA VAL A 87 -3.38 4.62 -8.89
C VAL A 87 -2.90 6.05 -9.11
N TYR A 88 -2.35 6.71 -8.09
CA TYR A 88 -1.90 8.10 -8.20
C TYR A 88 -0.59 8.26 -8.97
N GLU A 89 0.36 7.32 -8.87
CA GLU A 89 1.56 7.30 -9.74
C GLU A 89 1.18 7.18 -11.22
N LYS A 90 0.24 6.27 -11.55
CA LYS A 90 -0.23 6.10 -12.92
C LYS A 90 -0.92 7.35 -13.45
N LYS A 91 -1.70 8.04 -12.60
CA LYS A 91 -2.34 9.31 -12.97
C LYS A 91 -1.30 10.39 -13.26
N GLU A 92 -0.32 10.59 -12.38
CA GLU A 92 0.74 11.59 -12.57
C GLU A 92 1.57 11.33 -13.84
N ASN A 93 1.92 10.07 -14.10
CA ASN A 93 2.69 9.72 -15.31
C ASN A 93 1.89 9.96 -16.61
N ARG A 94 0.56 9.79 -16.58
CA ARG A 94 -0.30 10.12 -17.72
C ARG A 94 -0.37 11.62 -17.96
N GLU A 95 -0.54 12.40 -16.90
CA GLU A 95 -0.58 13.87 -17.00
C GLU A 95 0.73 14.43 -17.58
N LYS A 96 1.88 13.92 -17.14
CA LYS A 96 3.20 14.28 -17.70
C LYS A 96 3.33 13.94 -19.18
N ALA A 97 2.95 12.73 -19.59
CA ALA A 97 3.05 12.32 -20.99
C ALA A 97 2.19 13.21 -21.93
N ILE A 98 1.03 13.66 -21.44
CA ILE A 98 0.18 14.61 -22.19
C ILE A 98 0.87 15.97 -22.30
N ASP A 99 1.41 16.50 -21.19
CA ASP A 99 2.12 17.78 -21.17
C ASP A 99 3.34 17.78 -22.09
N ASP A 100 4.16 16.72 -22.05
CA ASP A 100 5.32 16.55 -22.95
C ASP A 100 4.90 16.55 -24.42
N THR A 101 3.80 15.86 -24.76
CA THR A 101 3.25 15.81 -26.13
C THR A 101 2.76 17.18 -26.60
N VAL A 102 2.08 17.94 -25.73
CA VAL A 102 1.59 19.29 -26.05
C VAL A 102 2.76 20.27 -26.20
N SER A 103 3.73 20.20 -25.31
CA SER A 103 4.96 21.02 -25.36
C SER A 103 5.71 20.78 -26.66
N GLU A 104 5.94 19.51 -27.02
CA GLU A 104 6.60 19.14 -28.28
C GLU A 104 5.85 19.72 -29.49
N ASN A 105 4.53 19.52 -29.58
CA ASN A 105 3.74 20.00 -30.72
C ASN A 105 3.71 21.55 -30.83
N THR A 106 3.71 22.27 -29.71
CA THR A 106 3.78 23.75 -29.72
C THR A 106 5.14 24.29 -30.13
N THR A 107 6.23 23.58 -29.80
CA THR A 107 7.58 23.96 -30.23
C THR A 107 7.82 23.72 -31.71
N TRP A 108 7.34 22.60 -32.27
CA TRP A 108 7.38 22.33 -33.72
C TRP A 108 6.67 23.42 -34.53
N ARG A 109 5.44 23.77 -34.14
CA ARG A 109 4.65 24.84 -34.81
C ARG A 109 5.29 26.23 -34.78
N ARG A 110 6.19 26.51 -33.83
CA ARG A 110 6.95 27.78 -33.81
C ARG A 110 8.16 27.77 -34.75
N ARG A 111 8.68 26.60 -35.12
CA ARG A 111 9.82 26.48 -36.06
C ARG A 111 9.39 26.57 -37.52
N GLU A 112 8.11 26.34 -37.82
CA GLU A 112 7.52 26.40 -39.17
C GLU A 112 7.02 27.80 -39.57
N LYS A 113 7.09 28.78 -38.66
CA LYS A 113 6.75 30.19 -38.91
C LYS A 113 8.02 31.03 -38.97
#